data_AF-A0A959RWM5-F1
#
_entry.id   AF-A0A959RWM5-F1
#
_cell.length_a   1.000
_cell.length_b   1.000
_cell.length_c   1.000
_cell.angle_alpha   90.00
_cell.angle_beta   90.00
_cell.angle_gamma   90.00
#
_symmetry.space_group_name_H-M   'P 1'
#
loop_
_entity.id
_entity.type
_entity.pdbx_description
1 polymer ?
#
loop_
_entity_poly.entity_id
_entity_poly.type
_entity_poly.pdbx_seq_one_letter_code
_entity_poly.pdbx_strand_id
1 'polypeptide(L)'
;MGGIIYWTIIRIAVLIPLLWIATEYIEYKYWWVMVSMSIYGFIIHPAVIQYKLFREQNNEVITNTLCSSCKHFEETAVLCSKYDEHPSKEIIPCDGVDWEPK
;
A
#
# COMPACT_ATOMS: atom_id res chain seq x y z
N MET A 1 5.57 -3.75 -1.15
CA MET A 1 4.40 -3.98 -0.27
C MET A 1 4.73 -4.25 1.20
N GLY A 2 5.77 -5.02 1.54
CA GLY A 2 6.08 -5.39 2.94
C GLY A 2 6.27 -4.22 3.92
N GLY A 3 6.88 -3.10 3.48
CA GLY A 3 7.06 -1.91 4.33
C GLY A 3 5.74 -1.25 4.76
N ILE A 4 4.71 -1.28 3.90
CA ILE A 4 3.39 -0.71 4.20
C ILE A 4 2.69 -1.55 5.27
N ILE A 5 2.77 -2.88 5.14
CA ILE A 5 2.19 -3.85 6.09
C ILE A 5 2.89 -3.73 7.44
N TYR A 6 4.22 -3.73 7.46
CA TYR A 6 5.02 -3.62 8.68
C TYR A 6 4.68 -2.35 9.48
N TRP A 7 4.64 -1.19 8.82
CA TRP A 7 4.28 0.07 9.47
C TRP A 7 2.83 0.09 9.94
N THR A 8 1.92 -0.59 9.25
CA THR A 8 0.52 -0.71 9.67
C THR A 8 0.40 -1.53 10.96
N ILE A 9 1.13 -2.64 11.06
CA ILE A 9 1.16 -3.48 12.28
C ILE A 9 1.70 -2.68 13.47
N ILE A 10 2.79 -1.93 13.28
CA ILE A 10 3.34 -1.06 14.33
C ILE A 10 2.31 -0.01 14.78
N ARG A 11 1.64 0.66 13.84
CA ARG A 11 0.63 1.67 14.17
C ARG A 11 -0.53 1.07 14.96
N ILE A 12 -0.98 -0.14 14.61
CA ILE A 12 -2.02 -0.85 15.36
C ILE A 12 -1.53 -1.21 16.77
N ALA A 13 -0.31 -1.75 16.88
CA ALA A 13 0.29 -2.12 18.17
C ALA A 13 0.43 -0.92 19.13
N VAL A 14 0.63 0.29 18.58
CA VAL A 14 0.65 1.54 19.36
C VAL A 14 -0.76 2.08 19.62
N LEU A 15 -1.68 1.98 18.65
CA LEU A 15 -3.04 2.51 18.75
C LEU A 15 -3.86 1.83 19.85
N ILE A 16 -3.75 0.51 19.99
CA ILE A 16 -4.50 -0.28 20.97
C ILE A 16 -4.25 0.19 22.42
N PRO A 17 -3.00 0.27 22.91
CA PRO A 17 -2.73 0.76 24.26
C PRO A 17 -3.08 2.25 24.43
N LEU A 18 -2.92 3.06 23.38
CA LEU A 18 -3.33 4.47 23.40
C LEU A 18 -4.84 4.62 23.60
N LEU A 19 -5.64 3.84 22.86
CA LEU A 19 -7.08 3.80 23.03
C LEU A 19 -7.45 3.26 24.41
N TRP A 20 -6.78 2.21 24.91
CA TRP A 20 -7.03 1.70 26.25
C TRP A 20 -6.90 2.80 27.31
N ILE A 21 -5.79 3.55 27.31
CA ILE A 21 -5.58 4.66 28.25
C ILE A 21 -6.68 5.72 28.07
N ALA A 22 -7.08 6.01 26.83
CA ALA A 22 -8.12 6.98 26.54
C ALA A 22 -9.51 6.58 27.11
N THR A 23 -9.77 5.29 27.39
CA THR A 23 -11.04 4.86 28.00
C THR A 23 -11.30 5.49 29.37
N GLU A 24 -10.24 5.80 30.13
CA GLU A 24 -10.37 6.36 31.48
C GLU A 24 -10.70 7.87 31.47
N TYR A 25 -10.44 8.55 30.34
CA TYR A 25 -10.60 10.01 30.23
C TYR A 25 -11.81 10.43 29.42
N ILE A 26 -12.46 9.52 28.69
CA ILE A 26 -13.52 9.84 27.73
C ILE A 26 -14.84 9.18 28.12
N GLU A 27 -15.90 9.98 28.11
CA GLU A 27 -17.25 9.46 28.30
C GLU A 27 -17.63 8.46 27.19
N TYR A 28 -18.27 7.37 27.59
CA TYR A 28 -18.69 6.28 26.70
C TYR A 28 -19.49 6.75 25.47
N LYS A 29 -20.22 7.87 25.60
CA LYS A 29 -20.98 8.49 24.50
C LYS A 29 -20.10 8.88 23.31
N TYR A 30 -18.87 9.33 23.55
CA TYR A 30 -17.94 9.77 22.50
C TYR A 30 -16.93 8.69 22.10
N TRP A 31 -16.89 7.56 22.82
CA TRP A 31 -15.94 6.47 22.62
C TRP A 31 -15.92 5.96 21.18
N TRP A 32 -17.09 5.65 20.61
CA TRP A 32 -17.19 5.12 19.24
C TRP A 32 -16.76 6.11 18.16
N VAL A 33 -17.06 7.40 18.36
CA VAL A 33 -16.64 8.47 17.45
C VAL A 33 -15.12 8.63 17.49
N MET A 34 -14.53 8.58 18.69
CA MET A 34 -13.09 8.67 18.87
C MET A 34 -12.34 7.47 18.26
N VAL A 35 -12.81 6.25 18.50
CA VAL A 35 -12.22 5.03 17.92
C VAL A 35 -12.25 5.12 16.39
N SER A 36 -13.38 5.53 15.81
CA SER A 36 -13.52 5.66 14.36
C SER A 36 -12.58 6.72 13.78
N MET A 37 -12.47 7.90 14.41
CA MET A 37 -11.52 8.94 14.00
C MET A 37 -10.07 8.48 14.11
N SER A 38 -9.72 7.79 15.20
CA SER A 38 -8.38 7.26 15.43
C SER A 38 -7.98 6.24 14.36
N ILE A 39 -8.88 5.31 14.02
CA ILE A 39 -8.65 4.34 12.93
C ILE A 39 -8.45 5.07 11.59
N TYR A 40 -9.31 6.05 11.28
CA TYR A 40 -9.19 6.80 10.03
C TYR A 40 -7.87 7.58 9.95
N GLY A 41 -7.50 8.29 11.01
CA GLY A 41 -6.28 9.12 11.06
C GLY A 41 -4.99 8.32 11.12
N PHE A 42 -4.92 7.24 11.90
CA PHE A 42 -3.68 6.48 12.10
C PHE A 42 -3.50 5.31 11.12
N ILE A 43 -4.57 4.78 10.54
CA ILE A 43 -4.49 3.62 9.63
C ILE A 43 -4.78 4.04 8.20
N ILE A 44 -5.96 4.61 7.94
CA ILE A 44 -6.40 4.91 6.57
C ILE A 44 -5.56 6.02 5.94
N HIS A 45 -5.40 7.15 6.64
CA HIS A 45 -4.67 8.29 6.10
C HIS A 45 -3.21 7.98 5.68
N PRO A 46 -2.36 7.35 6.51
CA PRO A 46 -1.00 7.00 6.08
C PRO A 46 -0.97 5.86 5.06
N ALA A 47 -1.98 4.98 5.00
CA ALA A 47 -2.08 3.97 3.95
C ALA A 47 -2.34 4.63 2.58
N VAL A 48 -3.25 5.60 2.52
CA VAL A 48 -3.54 6.37 1.29
C VAL A 48 -2.33 7.16 0.83
N ILE A 49 -1.61 7.83 1.74
CA ILE A 49 -0.38 8.58 1.39
C ILE A 49 0.70 7.63 0.86
N GLN A 50 0.95 6.51 1.54
CA GLN A 50 1.96 5.54 1.10
C GLN A 50 1.59 4.93 -0.26
N TYR A 51 0.31 4.65 -0.49
CA TYR A 51 -0.17 4.18 -1.79
C TYR A 51 0.03 5.23 -2.88
N LYS A 52 -0.30 6.48 -2.61
CA LYS A 52 -0.09 7.59 -3.55
C LYS A 52 1.40 7.76 -3.88
N LEU A 53 2.27 7.74 -2.86
CA LEU A 53 3.71 7.87 -3.04
C LEU A 53 4.29 6.68 -3.83
N PHE A 54 3.84 5.46 -3.55
CA PHE A 54 4.23 4.27 -4.30
C PHE A 54 3.81 4.37 -5.77
N ARG A 55 2.56 4.80 -6.02
CA ARG A 55 2.06 5.00 -7.39
C ARG A 55 2.83 6.10 -8.11
N GLU A 56 3.19 7.18 -7.44
CA GLU A 56 3.93 8.31 -8.02
C GLU A 56 5.37 7.92 -8.36
N GLN A 57 6.06 7.19 -7.47
CA GLN A 57 7.40 6.67 -7.71
C GLN A 57 7.47 5.66 -8.86
N ASN A 58 6.43 4.83 -8.98
CA ASN A 58 6.37 3.80 -10.03
C ASN A 58 5.59 4.25 -11.26
N ASN A 59 5.08 5.49 -11.29
CA ASN A 59 4.28 5.98 -12.40
C ASN A 59 5.07 5.93 -13.71
N GLU A 60 6.35 6.25 -13.67
CA GLU A 60 7.23 6.13 -14.84
C GLU A 60 7.41 4.69 -15.32
N VAL A 61 7.40 3.70 -14.40
CA VAL A 61 7.45 2.28 -14.77
C VAL A 61 6.08 1.83 -15.32
N ILE A 62 4.99 2.32 -14.73
CA ILE A 62 3.61 1.99 -15.09
C ILE A 62 3.18 2.64 -16.41
N THR A 63 3.71 3.80 -16.81
CA THR A 63 3.29 4.47 -18.05
C THR A 63 4.28 4.34 -19.20
N ASN A 64 5.58 4.19 -18.91
CA ASN A 64 6.61 4.28 -19.95
C ASN A 64 7.31 2.95 -20.27
N THR A 65 6.89 1.82 -19.69
CA THR A 65 7.50 0.50 -19.98
C THR A 65 6.56 -0.40 -20.77
N LEU A 66 7.12 -1.24 -21.66
CA LEU A 66 6.39 -2.28 -22.39
C LEU A 66 5.62 -3.23 -21.45
N CYS A 67 6.15 -3.48 -20.24
CA CYS A 67 5.49 -4.31 -19.22
C CYS A 67 4.12 -3.78 -18.78
N SER A 68 3.88 -2.47 -18.81
CA SER A 68 2.58 -1.88 -18.42
C SER A 68 1.39 -2.35 -19.26
N SER A 69 1.67 -2.65 -20.54
CA SER A 69 0.69 -3.15 -21.50
C SER A 69 0.51 -4.67 -21.46
N CYS A 70 1.25 -5.37 -20.59
CA CYS A 70 1.18 -6.81 -20.43
C CYS A 70 -0.03 -7.22 -19.58
N LYS A 71 -0.70 -8.31 -19.97
CA LYS A 71 -1.84 -8.89 -19.25
C LYS A 71 -1.50 -9.31 -17.81
N HIS A 72 -0.29 -9.78 -17.57
CA HIS A 72 0.18 -10.30 -16.27
C HIS A 72 0.86 -9.23 -15.40
N PHE A 73 0.76 -7.96 -15.76
CA PHE A 73 1.32 -6.87 -14.97
C PHE A 73 0.31 -6.35 -13.95
N GLU A 74 0.68 -6.48 -12.67
CA GLU A 74 -0.07 -5.98 -11.52
C GLU A 74 0.40 -4.56 -11.15
N GLU A 75 -0.37 -3.55 -11.57
CA GLU A 75 -0.06 -2.13 -11.32
C GLU A 75 -0.01 -1.78 -9.83
N THR A 76 -0.77 -2.50 -9.01
CA THR A 76 -0.85 -2.27 -7.56
C THR A 76 0.43 -2.69 -6.83
N ALA A 77 1.13 -3.70 -7.36
CA ALA A 77 2.35 -4.25 -6.80
C ALA A 77 3.60 -3.92 -7.61
N VAL A 78 3.42 -3.39 -8.82
CA VAL A 78 4.48 -3.24 -9.84
C VAL A 78 5.22 -4.57 -9.96
N LEU A 79 4.46 -5.60 -10.30
CA LEU A 79 4.90 -7.00 -10.29
C LEU A 79 4.42 -7.67 -11.58
N CYS A 80 5.29 -8.47 -12.19
CA CYS A 80 4.87 -9.43 -13.21
C CYS A 80 4.41 -10.71 -12.51
N SER A 81 3.10 -11.00 -12.52
CA SER A 81 2.52 -12.15 -11.82
C SER A 81 2.91 -13.51 -12.42
N LYS A 82 3.48 -13.53 -13.63
CA LYS A 82 3.94 -14.75 -14.32
C LYS A 82 5.33 -15.19 -13.86
N TYR A 83 6.21 -14.25 -13.51
CA TYR A 83 7.59 -14.51 -13.10
C TYR A 83 7.88 -14.12 -11.65
N ASP A 84 6.91 -13.52 -10.94
CA ASP A 84 7.06 -12.95 -9.60
C ASP A 84 8.24 -11.95 -9.50
N GLU A 85 8.53 -11.26 -10.60
CA GLU A 85 9.62 -10.28 -10.71
C GLU A 85 9.07 -8.84 -10.72
N HIS A 86 9.81 -7.93 -10.08
CA HIS A 86 9.51 -6.50 -10.08
C HIS A 86 10.18 -5.83 -11.29
N PRO A 87 9.43 -5.41 -12.32
CA PRO A 87 10.00 -4.65 -13.43
C PRO A 87 10.58 -3.31 -12.95
N SER A 88 11.70 -2.93 -13.55
CA SER A 88 12.33 -1.62 -13.34
C SER A 88 12.39 -0.85 -14.67
N LYS A 89 12.87 0.39 -14.67
CA LYS A 89 13.02 1.18 -15.91
C LYS A 89 13.99 0.53 -16.91
N GLU A 90 14.95 -0.22 -16.42
CA GLU A 90 16.05 -0.79 -17.21
C GLU A 90 15.92 -2.31 -17.35
N ILE A 91 15.10 -2.96 -16.51
CA ILE A 91 14.96 -4.41 -16.45
C ILE A 91 13.51 -4.78 -16.78
N ILE A 92 13.35 -5.41 -17.93
CA ILE A 92 12.10 -6.03 -18.37
C ILE A 92 12.17 -7.52 -17.96
N PRO A 93 11.25 -8.03 -17.13
CA PRO A 93 11.16 -9.44 -16.81
C PRO A 93 11.13 -10.31 -18.07
N CYS A 94 11.99 -11.33 -18.12
CA CYS A 94 12.12 -12.26 -19.26
C CYS A 94 12.42 -11.57 -20.62
N ASP A 95 13.06 -10.39 -20.62
CA ASP A 95 13.40 -9.58 -21.81
C ASP A 95 12.21 -9.30 -22.76
N GLY A 96 10.98 -9.45 -22.27
CA GLY A 96 9.77 -9.31 -23.09
C GLY A 96 9.46 -10.48 -24.03
N VAL A 97 10.16 -11.62 -23.92
CA VAL A 97 9.94 -12.81 -24.77
C VAL A 97 8.52 -13.37 -24.63
N ASP A 98 8.00 -13.32 -23.41
CA ASP A 98 6.71 -13.88 -22.99
C ASP A 98 5.63 -12.81 -22.79
N TRP A 99 5.80 -11.64 -23.45
CA TRP A 99 4.89 -10.51 -23.35
C TRP A 99 3.56 -10.80 -24.06
N GLU A 100 2.45 -10.65 -23.34
CA GLU A 100 1.10 -10.82 -23.85
C GLU A 100 0.33 -9.50 -23.73
N PRO A 101 -0.16 -8.90 -24.83
CA PRO A 101 -0.93 -7.66 -24.77
C PRO A 101 -2.27 -7.85 -24.04
N LYS A 102 -2.73 -6.80 -23.36
CA LYS A 102 -4.10 -6.68 -22.82
C LYS A 102 -5.15 -6.54 -23.92
#